data_AF-A0A420PN35-F1
#
_entry.id   AF-A0A420PN35-F1
#
_cell.length_a   1.000
_cell.length_b   1.000
_cell.length_c   1.000
_cell.angle_alpha   90.00
_cell.angle_beta   90.00
_cell.angle_gamma   90.00
#
_symmetry.space_group_name_H-M   'P 1'
#
loop_
_entity.id
_entity.type
_entity.pdbx_description
1 polymer ?
#
loop_
_entity_poly.entity_id
_entity_poly.type
_entity_poly.pdbx_seq_one_letter_code
_entity_poly.pdbx_strand_id
1 'polypeptide(L)'
;MLDRLELRTDQEKAIRGDGVPRLLEDRDSRAALIRGIRLHYHSAMSEPVRRLSSSMPQVARARNARRIMSNDIPERMTAEEQPYCIWHPDMATEDTYRSLASKFPGMRYQVGRACAAAGYHVLYQELDLLPEVSIAEEARESETDGGKLIYDEIMSFKSRYAVMDDCKRTIELMDYECPAYLNGNTEVRWRLAARQGITRLSNDDLLPCIEEDMHLGLEDQEVDQRHGTLTDDEAKLLYSPLPRDLPTVKKTLLTQMAAHDGNIERYAQLANSERTLTQLDQDCVIRGVLHHTMYARWWADQIKNDTIYARSAPYVWDIQRAIMARRIMLNDASVFEDGWPPGVPMPYIIWWPLQPQSDMLSLLAIKVPEMKRQCAAAAIVCDYENVYKNLDPEPSWHLWKVASLFAANPFYRGDQEWRGRENDVDVKDDSFMESYYSELMQTRETTVLEEGGEKIPDSVEKHELLTNMYGSVEVLSASPVQLRIWEGIGTVSPISGRPDS
;
A
#
# COMPACT_ATOMS: atom_id res chain seq x y z
N MET A 1 25.04 10.35 -18.97
CA MET A 1 24.40 10.22 -17.64
C MET A 1 23.98 11.63 -17.28
N LEU A 2 22.70 11.98 -17.46
CA LEU A 2 22.19 13.31 -17.08
C LEU A 2 22.24 13.43 -15.56
N ASP A 3 22.58 14.62 -15.05
CA ASP A 3 22.56 14.92 -13.62
C ASP A 3 21.12 14.84 -13.10
N ARG A 4 20.93 14.23 -11.92
CA ARG A 4 19.64 14.13 -11.23
C ARG A 4 19.05 15.52 -10.94
N LEU A 5 19.89 16.53 -10.73
CA LEU A 5 19.45 17.90 -10.55
C LEU A 5 18.85 18.50 -11.84
N GLU A 6 19.45 18.18 -12.98
CA GLU A 6 18.96 18.62 -14.29
C GLU A 6 17.61 17.97 -14.63
N LEU A 7 17.43 16.69 -14.33
CA LEU A 7 16.15 15.99 -14.53
C LEU A 7 15.03 16.60 -13.68
N ARG A 8 15.32 16.91 -12.40
CA ARG A 8 14.36 17.57 -11.51
C ARG A 8 13.94 18.95 -12.01
N THR A 9 14.89 19.72 -12.55
CA THR A 9 14.60 21.03 -13.13
C THR A 9 13.67 20.91 -14.35
N ASP A 10 13.87 19.90 -15.19
CA ASP A 10 13.01 19.63 -16.35
C ASP A 10 11.61 19.18 -15.91
N GLN A 11 11.50 18.32 -14.90
CA GLN A 11 10.24 17.88 -14.30
C GLN A 11 9.44 19.05 -13.71
N GLU A 12 10.11 19.94 -12.98
CA GLU A 12 9.50 21.15 -12.41
C GLU A 12 8.89 22.05 -13.51
N LYS A 13 9.66 22.32 -14.57
CA LYS A 13 9.19 23.09 -15.73
C LYS A 13 8.01 22.40 -16.42
N ALA A 14 8.03 21.08 -16.52
CA ALA A 14 6.96 20.31 -17.13
C ALA A 14 5.66 20.42 -16.31
N ILE A 15 5.73 20.24 -15.00
CA ILE A 15 4.56 20.36 -14.10
C ILE A 15 3.96 21.76 -14.18
N ARG A 16 4.77 22.82 -14.26
CA ARG A 16 4.31 24.20 -14.44
C ARG A 16 3.76 24.52 -15.84
N GLY A 17 3.87 23.59 -16.79
CA GLY A 17 3.46 23.78 -18.17
C GLY A 17 4.44 24.61 -19.02
N ASP A 18 5.61 24.97 -18.48
CA ASP A 18 6.62 25.85 -19.08
C ASP A 18 7.54 25.13 -20.09
N GLY A 19 7.52 23.79 -20.13
CA GLY A 19 8.40 23.03 -21.01
C GLY A 19 8.06 21.55 -21.12
N VAL A 20 8.73 20.87 -22.05
CA VAL A 20 8.69 19.42 -22.20
C VAL A 20 10.02 18.86 -21.70
N PRO A 21 10.03 17.81 -20.84
CA PRO A 21 11.26 17.20 -20.37
C PRO A 21 12.14 16.66 -21.51
N ARG A 22 13.46 16.75 -21.35
CA ARG A 22 14.41 16.24 -22.37
C ARG A 22 14.42 14.71 -22.47
N LEU A 23 14.13 13.99 -21.38
CA LEU A 23 14.20 12.53 -21.30
C LEU A 23 12.83 11.93 -20.98
N LEU A 24 12.06 11.53 -21.99
CA LEU A 24 10.72 10.94 -21.82
C LEU A 24 10.73 9.42 -21.56
N GLU A 25 11.90 8.78 -21.67
CA GLU A 25 12.11 7.39 -21.24
C GLU A 25 12.02 7.28 -19.71
N ASP A 26 12.45 8.32 -19.00
CA ASP A 26 12.30 8.43 -17.56
C ASP A 26 10.82 8.53 -17.16
N ARG A 27 10.40 7.63 -16.26
CA ARG A 27 9.01 7.47 -15.85
C ARG A 27 8.48 8.74 -15.17
N ASP A 28 9.26 9.30 -14.25
CA ASP A 28 8.87 10.48 -13.46
C ASP A 28 8.79 11.73 -14.36
N SER A 29 9.72 11.89 -15.31
CA SER A 29 9.67 12.94 -16.34
C SER A 29 8.41 12.85 -17.21
N ARG A 30 8.01 11.63 -17.60
CA ARG A 30 6.80 11.42 -18.38
C ARG A 30 5.53 11.73 -17.59
N ALA A 31 5.48 11.31 -16.33
CA ALA A 31 4.40 11.62 -15.41
C ALA A 31 4.31 13.14 -15.13
N ALA A 32 5.44 13.83 -14.94
CA ALA A 32 5.52 15.28 -14.81
C ALA A 32 4.97 16.02 -16.05
N LEU A 33 5.25 15.52 -17.26
CA LEU A 33 4.66 16.06 -18.49
C LEU A 33 3.13 15.85 -18.52
N ILE A 34 2.64 14.66 -18.19
CA ILE A 34 1.20 14.36 -18.14
C ILE A 34 0.49 15.29 -17.15
N ARG A 35 1.09 15.48 -15.96
CA ARG A 35 0.62 16.42 -14.94
C ARG A 35 0.48 17.84 -15.49
N GLY A 36 1.56 18.36 -16.09
CA GLY A 36 1.59 19.70 -16.67
C GLY A 36 0.54 19.92 -17.75
N ILE A 37 0.36 18.93 -18.64
CA ILE A 37 -0.68 18.96 -19.69
C ILE A 37 -2.07 19.06 -19.06
N ARG A 38 -2.34 18.30 -17.98
CA ARG A 38 -3.66 18.28 -17.34
C ARG A 38 -3.95 19.53 -16.49
N LEU A 39 -2.92 20.20 -15.98
CA LEU A 39 -3.07 21.48 -15.27
C LEU A 39 -3.21 22.68 -16.22
N HIS A 40 -2.54 22.66 -17.37
CA HIS A 40 -2.36 23.87 -18.18
C HIS A 40 -2.89 23.70 -19.61
N TYR A 41 -4.04 24.31 -19.90
CA TYR A 41 -4.66 24.27 -21.23
C TYR A 41 -3.73 24.80 -22.34
N HIS A 42 -2.99 25.88 -22.10
CA HIS A 42 -2.04 26.41 -23.07
C HIS A 42 -0.90 25.42 -23.38
N SER A 43 -0.43 24.68 -22.37
CA SER A 43 0.59 23.64 -22.52
C SER A 43 0.05 22.46 -23.33
N ALA A 44 -1.18 22.01 -23.04
CA ALA A 44 -1.88 20.96 -23.81
C ALA A 44 -2.06 21.31 -25.31
N MET A 45 -2.15 22.60 -25.62
CA MET A 45 -2.31 23.11 -26.99
C MET A 45 -0.98 23.45 -27.68
N SER A 46 0.15 23.37 -26.96
CA SER A 46 1.46 23.69 -27.49
C SER A 46 1.89 22.72 -28.61
N GLU A 47 2.66 23.23 -29.57
CA GLU A 47 3.16 22.43 -30.70
C GLU A 47 4.00 21.21 -30.26
N PRO A 48 4.89 21.30 -29.26
CA PRO A 48 5.60 20.13 -28.75
C PRO A 48 4.67 19.02 -28.26
N VAL A 49 3.64 19.34 -27.47
CA VAL A 49 2.68 18.36 -26.94
C VAL A 49 1.83 17.77 -28.06
N ARG A 50 1.39 18.58 -29.04
CA ARG A 50 0.67 18.09 -30.22
C ARG A 50 1.48 17.06 -31.01
N ARG A 51 2.77 17.32 -31.23
CA ARG A 51 3.64 16.35 -31.92
C ARG A 51 3.78 15.05 -31.12
N LEU A 52 4.03 15.13 -29.82
CA LEU A 52 4.14 13.96 -28.95
C LEU A 52 2.84 13.15 -28.88
N SER A 53 1.67 13.81 -28.90
CA SER A 53 0.38 13.10 -28.87
C SER A 53 0.18 12.18 -30.08
N SER A 54 0.86 12.43 -31.20
CA SER A 54 0.76 11.57 -32.40
C SER A 54 1.50 10.24 -32.25
N SER A 55 2.45 10.15 -31.31
CA SER A 55 3.28 8.96 -31.09
C SER A 55 3.17 8.36 -29.68
N MET A 56 2.55 9.07 -28.73
CA MET A 56 2.43 8.66 -27.34
C MET A 56 0.96 8.71 -26.88
N PRO A 57 0.25 7.57 -26.79
CA PRO A 57 -1.16 7.52 -26.41
C PRO A 57 -1.47 8.18 -25.05
N GLN A 58 -0.61 8.00 -24.05
CA GLN A 58 -0.76 8.65 -22.73
C GLN A 58 -0.73 10.19 -22.81
N VAL A 59 0.09 10.76 -23.71
CA VAL A 59 0.14 12.21 -23.94
C VAL A 59 -1.13 12.67 -24.67
N ALA A 60 -1.63 11.86 -25.62
CA ALA A 60 -2.90 12.12 -26.30
C ALA A 60 -4.08 12.11 -25.31
N ARG A 61 -4.17 11.12 -24.43
CA ARG A 61 -5.19 11.04 -23.37
C ARG A 61 -5.13 12.25 -22.43
N ALA A 62 -3.95 12.57 -21.89
CA ALA A 62 -3.76 13.73 -21.04
C ALA A 62 -4.21 15.04 -21.72
N ARG A 63 -3.84 15.21 -22.98
CA ARG A 63 -4.23 16.36 -23.80
C ARG A 63 -5.74 16.41 -24.03
N ASN A 64 -6.34 15.28 -24.41
CA ASN A 64 -7.78 15.20 -24.67
C ASN A 64 -8.60 15.44 -23.40
N ALA A 65 -8.16 14.92 -22.25
CA ALA A 65 -8.76 15.21 -20.94
C ALA A 65 -8.75 16.71 -20.67
N ARG A 66 -7.59 17.38 -20.82
CA ARG A 66 -7.48 18.83 -20.59
C ARG A 66 -8.39 19.64 -21.49
N ARG A 67 -8.54 19.25 -22.75
CA ARG A 67 -9.45 19.92 -23.70
C ARG A 67 -10.91 19.78 -23.27
N ILE A 68 -11.34 18.57 -22.92
CA ILE A 68 -12.69 18.30 -22.41
C ILE A 68 -12.99 19.15 -21.18
N MET A 69 -12.08 19.15 -20.19
CA MET A 69 -12.18 19.97 -18.97
C MET A 69 -12.20 21.48 -19.23
N SER A 70 -11.80 21.91 -20.42
CA SER A 70 -11.86 23.29 -20.89
C SER A 70 -13.03 23.57 -21.85
N ASN A 71 -14.03 22.68 -21.89
CA ASN A 71 -15.20 22.74 -22.76
C ASN A 71 -14.88 22.68 -24.27
N ASP A 72 -13.73 22.11 -24.64
CA ASP A 72 -13.29 21.89 -26.02
C ASP A 72 -13.26 20.39 -26.34
N ILE A 73 -14.23 19.92 -27.13
CA ILE A 73 -14.34 18.50 -27.48
C ILE A 73 -13.46 18.20 -28.68
N PRO A 74 -12.52 17.24 -28.58
CA PRO A 74 -11.70 16.84 -29.72
C PRO A 74 -12.52 16.42 -30.95
N GLU A 75 -12.01 16.74 -32.14
CA GLU A 75 -12.67 16.36 -33.39
C GLU A 75 -12.77 14.85 -33.56
N ARG A 76 -11.69 14.15 -33.19
CA ARG A 76 -11.52 12.70 -33.24
C ARG A 76 -10.70 12.25 -32.03
N MET A 77 -11.01 11.04 -31.54
CA MET A 77 -10.23 10.30 -30.54
C MET A 77 -10.36 8.81 -30.88
N THR A 78 -9.24 8.11 -31.05
CA THR A 78 -9.27 6.64 -31.06
C THR A 78 -9.54 6.10 -29.65
N ALA A 79 -9.83 4.81 -29.51
CA ALA A 79 -10.09 4.22 -28.19
C ALA A 79 -8.89 4.39 -27.23
N GLU A 80 -7.67 4.30 -27.75
CA GLU A 80 -6.42 4.45 -26.99
C GLU A 80 -6.14 5.91 -26.58
N GLU A 81 -6.77 6.87 -27.26
CA GLU A 81 -6.65 8.31 -27.00
C GLU A 81 -7.77 8.85 -26.10
N GLN A 82 -8.76 8.01 -25.76
CA GLN A 82 -9.85 8.39 -24.87
C GLN A 82 -9.36 8.38 -23.41
N PRO A 83 -9.39 9.53 -22.72
CA PRO A 83 -8.99 9.60 -21.32
C PRO A 83 -9.99 8.88 -20.41
N TYR A 84 -9.47 8.27 -19.34
CA TYR A 84 -10.29 7.63 -18.31
C TYR A 84 -10.85 8.65 -17.31
N CYS A 85 -10.02 9.58 -16.81
CA CYS A 85 -10.43 10.70 -15.96
C CYS A 85 -10.59 12.00 -16.79
N ILE A 86 -11.79 12.58 -16.77
CA ILE A 86 -12.13 13.78 -17.57
C ILE A 86 -12.69 14.96 -16.75
N TRP A 87 -12.65 14.87 -15.42
CA TRP A 87 -13.32 15.81 -14.51
C TRP A 87 -12.41 16.39 -13.41
N HIS A 88 -11.11 16.11 -13.46
CA HIS A 88 -10.12 16.62 -12.51
C HIS A 88 -8.86 17.11 -13.24
N PRO A 89 -8.31 18.31 -12.93
CA PRO A 89 -8.65 19.19 -11.82
C PRO A 89 -9.95 20.00 -11.99
N ASP A 90 -10.43 20.16 -13.23
CA ASP A 90 -11.59 20.99 -13.55
C ASP A 90 -12.72 20.15 -14.16
N MET A 91 -13.95 20.60 -13.97
CA MET A 91 -15.13 19.98 -14.56
C MET A 91 -15.58 20.75 -15.80
N ALA A 92 -15.93 20.01 -16.86
CA ALA A 92 -16.63 20.58 -18.00
C ALA A 92 -18.11 20.84 -17.67
N THR A 93 -18.77 21.63 -18.51
CA THR A 93 -20.21 21.90 -18.41
C THR A 93 -21.07 20.70 -18.80
N GLU A 94 -22.32 20.65 -18.34
CA GLU A 94 -23.30 19.64 -18.76
C GLU A 94 -23.45 19.56 -20.28
N ASP A 95 -23.48 20.70 -20.98
CA ASP A 95 -23.61 20.74 -22.44
C ASP A 95 -22.40 20.13 -23.15
N THR A 96 -21.20 20.36 -22.62
CA THR A 96 -19.98 19.71 -23.12
C THR A 96 -20.06 18.20 -22.91
N TYR A 97 -20.46 17.74 -21.72
CA TYR A 97 -20.57 16.31 -21.44
C TYR A 97 -21.67 15.61 -22.26
N ARG A 98 -22.82 16.26 -22.47
CA ARG A 98 -23.88 15.78 -23.37
C ARG A 98 -23.38 15.65 -24.81
N SER A 99 -22.66 16.66 -25.29
CA SER A 99 -22.03 16.65 -26.62
C SER A 99 -20.94 15.57 -26.73
N LEU A 100 -20.16 15.34 -25.66
CA LEU A 100 -19.11 14.33 -25.60
C LEU A 100 -19.73 12.91 -25.66
N ALA A 101 -20.74 12.63 -24.85
CA ALA A 101 -21.45 11.36 -24.83
C ALA A 101 -22.12 11.05 -26.18
N SER A 102 -22.68 12.07 -26.85
CA SER A 102 -23.28 11.94 -28.18
C SER A 102 -22.23 11.65 -29.26
N LYS A 103 -21.11 12.39 -29.25
CA LYS A 103 -20.06 12.27 -30.26
C LYS A 103 -19.17 11.03 -30.08
N PHE A 104 -18.94 10.62 -28.84
CA PHE A 104 -18.14 9.46 -28.47
C PHE A 104 -18.94 8.54 -27.53
N PRO A 105 -19.86 7.71 -28.06
CA PRO A 105 -20.75 6.88 -27.24
C PRO A 105 -20.03 5.86 -26.33
N GLY A 106 -18.77 5.53 -26.63
CA GLY A 106 -17.91 4.70 -25.78
C GLY A 106 -17.44 5.39 -24.50
N MET A 107 -17.55 6.72 -24.42
CA MET A 107 -17.13 7.51 -23.25
C MET A 107 -18.25 7.79 -22.24
N ARG A 108 -19.43 7.18 -22.40
CA ARG A 108 -20.61 7.48 -21.57
C ARG A 108 -20.39 7.19 -20.09
N TYR A 109 -19.61 6.17 -19.72
CA TYR A 109 -19.31 5.86 -18.32
C TYR A 109 -18.35 6.89 -17.69
N GLN A 110 -17.35 7.39 -18.43
CA GLN A 110 -16.50 8.49 -17.98
C GLN A 110 -17.33 9.77 -17.77
N VAL A 111 -18.28 10.04 -18.68
CA VAL A 111 -19.23 11.14 -18.51
C VAL A 111 -20.13 10.91 -17.29
N GLY A 112 -20.62 9.69 -17.07
CA GLY A 112 -21.41 9.34 -15.90
C GLY A 112 -20.67 9.57 -14.59
N ARG A 113 -19.40 9.17 -14.50
CA ARG A 113 -18.57 9.43 -13.32
C ARG A 113 -18.24 10.91 -13.16
N ALA A 114 -18.05 11.65 -14.25
CA ALA A 114 -17.93 13.10 -14.20
C ALA A 114 -19.22 13.76 -13.66
N CYS A 115 -20.40 13.26 -14.03
CA CYS A 115 -21.68 13.73 -13.50
C CYS A 115 -21.81 13.43 -12.01
N ALA A 116 -21.38 12.25 -11.55
CA ALA A 116 -21.32 11.91 -10.12
C ALA A 116 -20.42 12.86 -9.33
N ALA A 117 -19.23 13.15 -9.84
CA ALA A 117 -18.30 14.08 -9.20
C ALA A 117 -18.84 15.54 -9.18
N ALA A 118 -19.54 15.96 -10.24
CA ALA A 118 -20.03 17.33 -10.41
C ALA A 118 -21.44 17.59 -9.85
N GLY A 119 -22.21 16.54 -9.57
CA GLY A 119 -23.62 16.63 -9.19
C GLY A 119 -24.60 16.86 -10.35
N TYR A 120 -24.24 16.47 -11.57
CA TYR A 120 -25.09 16.63 -12.75
C TYR A 120 -26.11 15.48 -12.89
N HIS A 121 -27.04 15.39 -11.93
CA HIS A 121 -28.03 14.29 -11.86
C HIS A 121 -28.92 14.19 -13.11
N VAL A 122 -29.42 15.30 -13.65
CA VAL A 122 -30.27 15.29 -14.85
C VAL A 122 -29.52 14.70 -16.04
N LEU A 123 -28.29 15.15 -16.29
CA LEU A 123 -27.46 14.59 -17.35
C LEU A 123 -27.13 13.12 -17.11
N TYR A 124 -26.84 12.72 -15.86
CA TYR A 124 -26.59 11.31 -15.54
C TYR A 124 -27.75 10.41 -15.97
N GLN A 125 -29.00 10.82 -15.71
CA GLN A 125 -30.19 10.07 -16.13
C GLN A 125 -30.32 9.97 -17.65
N GLU A 126 -29.91 10.98 -18.41
CA GLU A 126 -29.93 10.97 -19.88
C GLU A 126 -28.96 9.94 -20.49
N LEU A 127 -27.91 9.52 -19.75
CA LEU A 127 -26.89 8.62 -20.27
C LEU A 127 -27.33 7.16 -20.36
N ASP A 128 -28.39 6.79 -19.61
CA ASP A 128 -28.95 5.44 -19.54
C ASP A 128 -27.88 4.38 -19.26
N LEU A 129 -27.12 4.58 -18.17
CA LEU A 129 -26.05 3.70 -17.73
C LEU A 129 -26.58 2.57 -16.85
N LEU A 130 -25.85 1.44 -16.82
CA LEU A 130 -26.07 0.44 -15.78
C LEU A 130 -25.74 1.05 -14.40
N PRO A 131 -26.40 0.60 -13.32
CA PRO A 131 -26.13 1.07 -11.96
C PRO A 131 -24.73 0.63 -11.51
N GLU A 132 -23.75 1.49 -11.77
CA GLU A 132 -22.31 1.22 -11.66
C GLU A 132 -21.75 1.63 -10.30
N VAL A 133 -20.99 0.74 -9.66
CA VAL A 133 -20.55 0.92 -8.25
C VAL A 133 -19.52 2.03 -8.06
N SER A 134 -18.62 2.24 -9.01
CA SER A 134 -17.60 3.29 -8.94
C SER A 134 -18.21 4.69 -9.09
N ILE A 135 -19.23 4.83 -9.95
CA ILE A 135 -20.05 6.04 -10.06
C ILE A 135 -20.79 6.30 -8.74
N ALA A 136 -21.35 5.28 -8.10
CA ALA A 136 -22.00 5.44 -6.80
C ALA A 136 -21.01 5.90 -5.72
N GLU A 137 -19.80 5.31 -5.66
CA GLU A 137 -18.76 5.75 -4.71
C GLU A 137 -18.34 7.20 -4.98
N GLU A 138 -18.08 7.58 -6.23
CA GLU A 138 -17.77 8.97 -6.59
C GLU A 138 -18.91 9.93 -6.18
N ALA A 139 -20.16 9.54 -6.43
CA ALA A 139 -21.34 10.35 -6.15
C ALA A 139 -21.52 10.59 -4.64
N ARG A 140 -21.32 9.54 -3.83
CA ARG A 140 -21.33 9.62 -2.35
C ARG A 140 -20.29 10.60 -1.83
N GLU A 141 -19.08 10.55 -2.40
CA GLU A 141 -17.93 11.36 -1.96
C GLU A 141 -17.90 12.78 -2.58
N SER A 142 -18.83 13.10 -3.48
CA SER A 142 -18.88 14.39 -4.20
C SER A 142 -19.33 15.57 -3.33
N GLU A 143 -20.03 15.32 -2.22
CA GLU A 143 -20.64 16.34 -1.36
C GLU A 143 -21.62 17.29 -2.09
N THR A 144 -22.19 16.86 -3.23
CA THR A 144 -23.19 17.62 -3.99
C THR A 144 -24.60 17.05 -3.82
N ASP A 145 -25.62 17.91 -3.88
CA ASP A 145 -27.03 17.46 -3.83
C ASP A 145 -27.35 16.50 -5.00
N GLY A 146 -26.85 16.81 -6.20
CA GLY A 146 -27.03 15.95 -7.36
C GLY A 146 -26.27 14.62 -7.25
N GLY A 147 -25.07 14.61 -6.67
CA GLY A 147 -24.33 13.38 -6.38
C GLY A 147 -25.07 12.50 -5.39
N LYS A 148 -25.69 13.08 -4.35
CA LYS A 148 -26.57 12.33 -3.45
C LYS A 148 -27.73 11.66 -4.18
N LEU A 149 -28.39 12.37 -5.11
CA LEU A 149 -29.46 11.80 -5.93
C LEU A 149 -28.97 10.65 -6.82
N ILE A 150 -27.80 10.80 -7.46
CA ILE A 150 -27.16 9.74 -8.26
C ILE A 150 -26.86 8.51 -7.40
N TYR A 151 -26.27 8.71 -6.21
CA TYR A 151 -25.99 7.64 -5.26
C TYR A 151 -27.28 6.91 -4.84
N ASP A 152 -28.29 7.64 -4.37
CA ASP A 152 -29.55 7.06 -3.92
C ASP A 152 -30.26 6.29 -5.06
N GLU A 153 -30.20 6.83 -6.29
CA GLU A 153 -30.72 6.18 -7.49
C GLU A 153 -30.02 4.84 -7.76
N ILE A 154 -28.68 4.82 -7.87
CA ILE A 154 -27.90 3.60 -8.11
C ILE A 154 -28.11 2.56 -6.99
N MET A 155 -28.11 3.02 -5.73
CA MET A 155 -28.28 2.15 -4.57
C MET A 155 -29.69 1.58 -4.42
N SER A 156 -30.69 2.18 -5.08
CA SER A 156 -32.07 1.66 -5.11
C SER A 156 -32.21 0.40 -5.97
N PHE A 157 -31.26 0.14 -6.88
CA PHE A 157 -31.28 -1.04 -7.72
C PHE A 157 -30.88 -2.30 -6.95
N LYS A 158 -31.62 -3.39 -7.19
CA LYS A 158 -31.34 -4.70 -6.58
C LYS A 158 -30.00 -5.29 -7.02
N SER A 159 -29.59 -5.02 -8.25
CA SER A 159 -28.35 -5.49 -8.85
C SER A 159 -27.57 -4.28 -9.36
N ARG A 160 -26.29 -4.21 -8.98
CA ARG A 160 -25.30 -3.21 -9.40
C ARG A 160 -24.15 -3.90 -10.11
N TYR A 161 -23.35 -3.14 -10.84
CA TYR A 161 -22.37 -3.66 -11.80
C TYR A 161 -20.99 -3.03 -11.58
N ALA A 162 -19.94 -3.83 -11.73
CA ALA A 162 -18.55 -3.34 -11.77
C ALA A 162 -18.11 -3.21 -13.23
N VAL A 163 -18.47 -2.10 -13.85
CA VAL A 163 -18.14 -1.82 -15.26
C VAL A 163 -16.80 -1.07 -15.37
N MET A 164 -16.49 -0.22 -14.39
CA MET A 164 -15.27 0.58 -14.36
C MET A 164 -14.21 -0.09 -13.47
N ASP A 165 -12.95 -0.14 -13.95
CA ASP A 165 -11.79 -0.60 -13.18
C ASP A 165 -10.72 0.48 -13.17
N ASP A 166 -10.52 1.12 -12.02
CA ASP A 166 -9.58 2.24 -11.86
C ASP A 166 -8.11 1.82 -11.92
N CYS A 167 -7.77 0.59 -11.52
CA CYS A 167 -6.40 0.10 -11.55
C CYS A 167 -5.96 -0.16 -13.00
N LYS A 168 -6.87 -0.72 -13.81
CA LYS A 168 -6.63 -0.99 -15.23
C LYS A 168 -6.97 0.19 -16.14
N ARG A 169 -7.76 1.14 -15.66
CA ARG A 169 -8.35 2.25 -16.43
C ARG A 169 -9.19 1.75 -17.61
N THR A 170 -10.02 0.73 -17.36
CA THR A 170 -10.84 0.06 -18.38
C THR A 170 -12.33 0.18 -18.08
N ILE A 171 -13.13 0.04 -19.15
CA ILE A 171 -14.60 -0.02 -19.09
C ILE A 171 -15.01 -1.33 -19.76
N GLU A 172 -15.55 -2.26 -18.98
CA GLU A 172 -15.94 -3.59 -19.43
C GLU A 172 -17.46 -3.66 -19.64
N LEU A 173 -17.87 -3.88 -20.89
CA LEU A 173 -19.29 -3.85 -21.29
C LEU A 173 -19.85 -5.23 -21.60
N MET A 174 -19.03 -6.28 -21.57
CA MET A 174 -19.40 -7.66 -21.91
C MET A 174 -19.23 -8.62 -20.74
N ASP A 175 -18.08 -8.57 -20.06
CA ASP A 175 -17.71 -9.50 -18.97
C ASP A 175 -17.53 -8.78 -17.63
N TYR A 176 -18.59 -8.07 -17.20
CA TYR A 176 -18.61 -7.33 -15.95
C TYR A 176 -19.15 -8.16 -14.77
N GLU A 177 -18.74 -7.83 -13.56
CA GLU A 177 -19.24 -8.48 -12.33
C GLU A 177 -20.66 -8.00 -11.99
N CYS A 178 -21.55 -8.95 -11.68
CA CYS A 178 -22.90 -8.68 -11.17
C CYS A 178 -23.41 -9.87 -10.31
N PRO A 179 -23.94 -9.64 -9.10
CA PRO A 179 -24.07 -8.34 -8.43
C PRO A 179 -22.73 -7.85 -7.87
N ALA A 180 -22.39 -6.60 -8.16
CA ALA A 180 -21.29 -5.88 -7.54
C ALA A 180 -21.76 -5.08 -6.31
N TYR A 181 -20.83 -4.78 -5.41
CA TYR A 181 -21.07 -4.03 -4.17
C TYR A 181 -20.03 -2.92 -4.00
N LEU A 182 -20.35 -1.91 -3.18
CA LEU A 182 -19.39 -0.87 -2.83
C LEU A 182 -18.23 -1.49 -2.04
N ASN A 183 -16.99 -1.19 -2.42
CA ASN A 183 -15.79 -1.85 -1.87
C ASN A 183 -14.66 -0.87 -1.52
N GLY A 184 -14.86 0.43 -1.74
CA GLY A 184 -13.90 1.50 -1.47
C GLY A 184 -12.67 1.51 -2.37
N ASN A 185 -12.66 0.79 -3.50
CA ASN A 185 -11.55 0.78 -4.46
C ASN A 185 -11.52 2.02 -5.36
N THR A 186 -12.64 2.76 -5.49
CA THR A 186 -12.74 3.88 -6.42
C THR A 186 -11.79 5.02 -6.05
N GLU A 187 -11.01 5.50 -7.02
CA GLU A 187 -10.12 6.66 -6.92
C GLU A 187 -10.95 7.95 -7.00
N VAL A 188 -11.75 8.22 -5.96
CA VAL A 188 -12.67 9.37 -5.91
C VAL A 188 -11.92 10.70 -5.90
N ARG A 189 -12.61 11.79 -6.30
CA ARG A 189 -12.01 13.11 -6.50
C ARG A 189 -11.11 13.59 -5.37
N TRP A 190 -11.48 13.41 -4.11
CA TRP A 190 -10.66 13.90 -3.00
C TRP A 190 -9.34 13.14 -2.84
N ARG A 191 -9.26 11.87 -3.25
CA ARG A 191 -8.00 11.10 -3.26
C ARG A 191 -7.00 11.64 -4.27
N LEU A 192 -7.51 12.20 -5.37
CA LEU A 192 -6.72 12.91 -6.37
C LEU A 192 -6.13 14.23 -5.85
N ALA A 193 -6.36 14.63 -4.61
CA ALA A 193 -5.67 15.78 -4.02
C ALA A 193 -4.25 15.41 -3.55
N ALA A 194 -4.02 14.15 -3.16
CA ALA A 194 -2.72 13.71 -2.66
C ALA A 194 -1.64 13.75 -3.76
N ARG A 195 -0.44 14.22 -3.41
CA ARG A 195 0.71 14.32 -4.33
C ARG A 195 2.03 13.86 -3.71
N GLN A 196 2.85 13.28 -4.57
CA GLN A 196 4.25 12.94 -4.32
C GLN A 196 5.15 14.01 -4.96
N GLY A 197 5.94 14.70 -4.14
CA GLY A 197 6.85 15.76 -4.57
C GLY A 197 8.01 15.20 -5.37
N ILE A 198 8.36 15.87 -6.47
CA ILE A 198 9.52 15.53 -7.32
C ILE A 198 10.88 15.58 -6.58
N THR A 199 10.92 16.14 -5.37
CA THR A 199 12.12 16.18 -4.53
C THR A 199 12.39 14.87 -3.79
N ARG A 200 11.40 13.96 -3.73
CA ARG A 200 11.52 12.65 -3.07
C ARG A 200 12.69 11.84 -3.64
N LEU A 201 13.28 11.01 -2.78
CA LEU A 201 14.37 10.13 -3.17
C LEU A 201 13.92 9.07 -4.18
N SER A 202 12.68 8.63 -4.07
CA SER A 202 11.97 7.75 -4.99
C SER A 202 10.48 8.10 -4.98
N ASN A 203 9.86 8.02 -6.14
CA ASN A 203 8.40 8.12 -6.27
C ASN A 203 7.84 6.73 -6.57
N ASP A 204 6.76 6.37 -5.90
CA ASP A 204 6.10 5.09 -6.11
C ASP A 204 5.06 5.22 -7.24
N ASP A 205 4.98 4.19 -8.09
CA ASP A 205 3.92 4.09 -9.10
C ASP A 205 2.71 3.41 -8.47
N LEU A 206 1.97 4.18 -7.68
CA LEU A 206 0.82 3.70 -6.91
C LEU A 206 -0.42 3.66 -7.80
N LEU A 207 -0.99 2.47 -7.97
CA LEU A 207 -2.33 2.29 -8.54
C LEU A 207 -3.39 2.39 -7.44
N PRO A 208 -4.62 2.86 -7.77
CA PRO A 208 -5.02 3.38 -9.07
C PRO A 208 -4.40 4.75 -9.35
N CYS A 209 -4.01 5.00 -10.60
CA CYS A 209 -3.59 6.32 -11.06
C CYS A 209 -4.41 6.68 -12.31
N ILE A 210 -5.68 7.03 -12.08
CA ILE A 210 -6.65 7.35 -13.15
C ILE A 210 -6.29 8.60 -13.95
N GLU A 211 -5.38 9.40 -13.38
CA GLU A 211 -4.79 10.62 -13.91
C GLU A 211 -3.57 10.38 -14.82
N GLU A 212 -2.97 9.18 -14.72
CA GLU A 212 -1.75 8.75 -15.40
C GLU A 212 -0.49 9.60 -15.11
N ASP A 213 -0.53 10.39 -14.04
CA ASP A 213 0.54 11.33 -13.63
C ASP A 213 1.34 10.86 -12.41
N MET A 214 1.16 9.60 -12.00
CA MET A 214 1.73 8.99 -10.78
C MET A 214 1.46 9.79 -9.49
N HIS A 215 0.42 10.64 -9.48
CA HIS A 215 0.18 11.59 -8.41
C HIS A 215 1.38 12.53 -8.17
N LEU A 216 2.18 12.86 -9.19
CA LEU A 216 3.32 13.77 -9.02
C LEU A 216 2.89 15.22 -8.80
N GLY A 217 3.60 15.90 -7.92
CA GLY A 217 3.48 17.31 -7.62
C GLY A 217 4.84 17.99 -7.45
N LEU A 218 4.84 19.31 -7.35
CA LEU A 218 6.06 20.06 -7.01
C LEU A 218 6.52 19.75 -5.59
N GLU A 219 5.55 19.57 -4.69
CA GLU A 219 5.73 19.28 -3.27
C GLU A 219 4.80 18.13 -2.88
N ASP A 220 5.08 17.53 -1.72
CA ASP A 220 4.19 16.56 -1.10
C ASP A 220 2.89 17.25 -0.70
N GLN A 221 1.76 16.63 -1.02
CA GLN A 221 0.44 17.10 -0.62
C GLN A 221 -0.32 15.93 -0.02
N GLU A 222 -0.82 16.12 1.19
CA GLU A 222 -1.73 15.17 1.82
C GLU A 222 -3.17 15.55 1.53
N VAL A 223 -4.07 14.57 1.67
CA VAL A 223 -5.51 14.85 1.65
C VAL A 223 -5.90 15.67 2.87
N ASP A 224 -7.04 16.36 2.80
CA ASP A 224 -7.60 17.06 3.96
C ASP A 224 -7.74 16.09 5.15
N GLN A 225 -7.47 16.58 6.37
CA GLN A 225 -7.48 15.79 7.60
C GLN A 225 -8.79 15.02 7.80
N ARG A 226 -9.91 15.59 7.36
CA ARG A 226 -11.23 14.93 7.41
C ARG A 226 -11.29 13.64 6.58
N HIS A 227 -10.49 13.55 5.53
CA HIS A 227 -10.36 12.38 4.66
C HIS A 227 -9.27 11.41 5.16
N GLY A 228 -8.29 11.91 5.91
CA GLY A 228 -7.24 11.11 6.55
C GLY A 228 -7.60 10.53 7.93
N THR A 229 -8.82 10.76 8.44
CA THR A 229 -9.27 10.25 9.74
C THR A 229 -10.61 9.51 9.62
N LEU A 230 -10.78 8.44 10.38
CA LEU A 230 -12.02 7.68 10.47
C LEU A 230 -13.01 8.36 11.42
N THR A 231 -14.28 8.34 11.04
CA THR A 231 -15.42 8.61 11.93
C THR A 231 -15.67 7.44 12.88
N ASP A 232 -16.46 7.63 13.93
CA ASP A 232 -16.80 6.54 14.87
C ASP A 232 -17.53 5.38 14.17
N ASP A 233 -18.37 5.66 13.16
CA ASP A 233 -19.07 4.61 12.41
C ASP A 233 -18.12 3.85 11.47
N GLU A 234 -17.13 4.53 10.89
CA GLU A 234 -16.06 3.88 10.12
C GLU A 234 -15.14 3.05 11.03
N ALA A 235 -14.79 3.55 12.22
CA ALA A 235 -13.98 2.84 13.19
C ALA A 235 -14.66 1.56 13.71
N LYS A 236 -15.99 1.52 13.82
CA LYS A 236 -16.74 0.28 14.15
C LYS A 236 -16.46 -0.86 13.17
N LEU A 237 -16.11 -0.55 11.92
CA LEU A 237 -15.78 -1.55 10.91
C LEU A 237 -14.52 -2.33 11.26
N LEU A 238 -13.62 -1.81 12.11
CA LEU A 238 -12.38 -2.50 12.52
C LEU A 238 -12.67 -3.80 13.28
N TYR A 239 -13.72 -3.84 14.09
CA TYR A 239 -14.07 -4.99 14.94
C TYR A 239 -15.42 -5.63 14.61
N SER A 240 -16.25 -4.99 13.79
CA SER A 240 -17.52 -5.57 13.32
C SER A 240 -17.33 -6.35 12.03
N PRO A 241 -18.19 -7.34 11.71
CA PRO A 241 -18.22 -7.96 10.39
C PRO A 241 -18.34 -6.91 9.27
N LEU A 242 -17.58 -7.07 8.19
CA LEU A 242 -17.66 -6.14 7.07
C LEU A 242 -18.99 -6.32 6.33
N PRO A 243 -19.73 -5.23 6.07
CA PRO A 243 -20.90 -5.28 5.20
C PRO A 243 -20.47 -5.61 3.76
N ARG A 244 -21.42 -6.09 2.94
CA ARG A 244 -21.18 -6.28 1.50
C ARG A 244 -20.92 -4.95 0.81
N ASP A 245 -21.76 -3.96 1.09
CA ASP A 245 -21.57 -2.58 0.67
C ASP A 245 -20.78 -1.82 1.73
N LEU A 246 -19.52 -1.55 1.44
CA LEU A 246 -18.67 -0.77 2.32
C LEU A 246 -19.19 0.68 2.37
N PRO A 247 -19.52 1.22 3.55
CA PRO A 247 -20.16 2.52 3.67
C PRO A 247 -19.18 3.69 3.50
N THR A 248 -17.90 3.40 3.27
CA THR A 248 -16.83 4.39 3.14
C THR A 248 -15.85 3.97 2.05
N VAL A 249 -15.12 4.94 1.49
CA VAL A 249 -13.91 4.66 0.73
C VAL A 249 -12.65 4.71 1.62
N LYS A 250 -12.71 5.20 2.86
CA LYS A 250 -11.56 5.19 3.80
C LYS A 250 -11.32 3.80 4.36
N LYS A 251 -10.52 3.01 3.65
CA LYS A 251 -10.32 1.59 3.96
C LYS A 251 -8.86 1.20 4.12
N THR A 252 -7.94 2.15 4.08
CA THR A 252 -6.51 1.88 4.18
C THR A 252 -6.20 1.26 5.53
N LEU A 253 -6.67 1.85 6.62
CA LEU A 253 -6.49 1.27 7.95
C LEU A 253 -7.21 -0.07 8.11
N LEU A 254 -8.43 -0.22 7.58
CA LEU A 254 -9.17 -1.48 7.63
C LEU A 254 -8.37 -2.63 6.98
N THR A 255 -7.74 -2.33 5.84
CA THR A 255 -6.92 -3.28 5.07
C THR A 255 -5.64 -3.62 5.82
N GLN A 256 -4.94 -2.60 6.32
CA GLN A 256 -3.71 -2.76 7.08
C GLN A 256 -3.92 -3.56 8.37
N MET A 257 -4.99 -3.28 9.14
CA MET A 257 -5.30 -4.03 10.35
C MET A 257 -5.70 -5.48 10.05
N ALA A 258 -6.45 -5.73 8.97
CA ALA A 258 -6.75 -7.10 8.55
C ALA A 258 -5.49 -7.88 8.16
N ALA A 259 -4.53 -7.23 7.50
CA ALA A 259 -3.23 -7.81 7.18
C ALA A 259 -2.40 -8.07 8.43
N HIS A 260 -2.29 -7.06 9.30
CA HIS A 260 -1.56 -7.10 10.55
C HIS A 260 -2.01 -8.28 11.43
N ASP A 261 -3.33 -8.46 11.60
CA ASP A 261 -3.91 -9.52 12.43
C ASP A 261 -4.04 -10.87 11.70
N GLY A 262 -3.56 -10.96 10.45
CA GLY A 262 -3.61 -12.18 9.64
C GLY A 262 -5.02 -12.69 9.35
N ASN A 263 -6.00 -11.79 9.27
CA ASN A 263 -7.41 -12.13 9.00
C ASN A 263 -7.62 -12.29 7.48
N ILE A 264 -7.62 -13.54 7.01
CA ILE A 264 -7.68 -13.88 5.59
C ILE A 264 -8.95 -13.32 4.94
N GLU A 265 -10.12 -13.57 5.53
CA GLU A 265 -11.40 -13.21 4.93
C GLU A 265 -11.56 -11.70 4.79
N ARG A 266 -11.21 -10.94 5.85
CA ARG A 266 -11.27 -9.48 5.82
C ARG A 266 -10.25 -8.90 4.87
N TYR A 267 -9.01 -9.39 4.90
CA TYR A 267 -7.95 -8.90 4.03
C TYR A 267 -8.30 -9.16 2.56
N ALA A 268 -8.72 -10.37 2.22
CA ALA A 268 -9.14 -10.73 0.88
C ALA A 268 -10.29 -9.85 0.40
N GLN A 269 -11.31 -9.59 1.22
CA GLN A 269 -12.42 -8.71 0.83
C GLN A 269 -11.97 -7.26 0.58
N LEU A 270 -11.12 -6.70 1.45
CA LEU A 270 -10.72 -5.30 1.39
C LEU A 270 -9.65 -5.03 0.33
N ALA A 271 -8.73 -5.96 0.13
CA ALA A 271 -7.62 -5.87 -0.81
C ALA A 271 -7.91 -6.54 -2.17
N ASN A 272 -9.18 -6.85 -2.48
CA ASN A 272 -9.60 -7.45 -3.75
C ASN A 272 -9.51 -6.45 -4.92
N SER A 273 -8.30 -5.98 -5.23
CA SER A 273 -8.00 -5.12 -6.37
C SER A 273 -6.52 -5.20 -6.74
N GLU A 274 -6.19 -4.72 -7.94
CA GLU A 274 -4.79 -4.55 -8.41
C GLU A 274 -4.15 -3.25 -7.86
N ARG A 275 -4.64 -2.75 -6.72
CA ARG A 275 -4.07 -1.58 -6.03
C ARG A 275 -2.66 -1.90 -5.57
N THR A 276 -1.69 -1.04 -5.92
CA THR A 276 -0.30 -1.20 -5.46
C THR A 276 -0.26 -1.07 -3.94
N LEU A 277 0.30 -2.07 -3.24
CA LEU A 277 0.54 -2.00 -1.81
C LEU A 277 1.65 -0.98 -1.51
N THR A 278 1.35 -0.03 -0.64
CA THR A 278 2.36 0.86 -0.08
C THR A 278 3.36 0.08 0.77
N GLN A 279 4.51 0.68 1.10
CA GLN A 279 5.47 0.06 2.01
C GLN A 279 4.81 -0.31 3.35
N LEU A 280 3.95 0.56 3.88
CA LEU A 280 3.26 0.33 5.14
C LEU A 280 2.25 -0.83 5.04
N ASP A 281 1.54 -0.96 3.92
CA ASP A 281 0.64 -2.10 3.69
C ASP A 281 1.44 -3.43 3.69
N GLN A 282 2.60 -3.44 3.05
CA GLN A 282 3.48 -4.61 3.02
C GLN A 282 4.05 -4.95 4.39
N ASP A 283 4.47 -3.94 5.16
CA ASP A 283 4.97 -4.14 6.53
C ASP A 283 3.88 -4.84 7.38
N CYS A 284 2.61 -4.43 7.23
CA CYS A 284 1.48 -5.08 7.91
C CYS A 284 1.25 -6.52 7.43
N VAL A 285 1.38 -6.79 6.12
CA VAL A 285 1.30 -8.15 5.56
C VAL A 285 2.42 -9.04 6.10
N ILE A 286 3.67 -8.55 6.10
CA ILE A 286 4.85 -9.25 6.59
C ILE A 286 4.66 -9.60 8.06
N ARG A 287 4.22 -8.64 8.89
CA ARG A 287 3.87 -8.91 10.29
C ARG A 287 2.83 -10.01 10.38
N GLY A 288 1.71 -9.89 9.65
CA GLY A 288 0.65 -10.90 9.66
C GLY A 288 1.16 -12.31 9.33
N VAL A 289 2.02 -12.42 8.30
CA VAL A 289 2.67 -13.67 7.88
C VAL A 289 3.56 -14.23 8.98
N LEU A 290 4.37 -13.38 9.63
CA LEU A 290 5.26 -13.80 10.72
C LEU A 290 4.46 -14.31 11.93
N HIS A 291 3.26 -13.77 12.20
CA HIS A 291 2.46 -14.13 13.38
C HIS A 291 1.46 -15.27 13.17
N HIS A 292 0.87 -15.38 11.97
CA HIS A 292 -0.30 -16.22 11.72
C HIS A 292 -0.05 -17.27 10.64
N THR A 293 0.07 -18.55 11.04
CA THR A 293 0.44 -19.65 10.13
C THR A 293 -0.53 -19.84 8.97
N MET A 294 -1.85 -19.73 9.20
CA MET A 294 -2.85 -19.89 8.13
C MET A 294 -2.74 -18.76 7.10
N TYR A 295 -2.51 -17.52 7.56
CA TYR A 295 -2.30 -16.37 6.70
C TYR A 295 -1.00 -16.49 5.89
N ALA A 296 0.09 -16.95 6.50
CA ALA A 296 1.35 -17.26 5.80
C ALA A 296 1.16 -18.33 4.71
N ARG A 297 0.41 -19.40 5.02
CA ARG A 297 0.08 -20.45 4.06
C ARG A 297 -0.77 -19.91 2.91
N TRP A 298 -1.74 -19.05 3.20
CA TRP A 298 -2.61 -18.41 2.20
C TRP A 298 -1.81 -17.50 1.26
N TRP A 299 -0.91 -16.67 1.80
CA TRP A 299 0.01 -15.83 1.00
C TRP A 299 0.96 -16.66 0.14
N ALA A 300 1.46 -17.78 0.65
CA ALA A 300 2.27 -18.71 -0.17
C ALA A 300 1.47 -19.22 -1.39
N ASP A 301 0.17 -19.48 -1.25
CA ASP A 301 -0.70 -19.82 -2.40
C ASP A 301 -0.95 -18.62 -3.32
N GLN A 302 -1.13 -17.41 -2.77
CA GLN A 302 -1.33 -16.21 -3.59
C GLN A 302 -0.13 -15.95 -4.51
N ILE A 303 1.08 -16.12 -3.97
CA ILE A 303 2.35 -15.97 -4.69
C ILE A 303 2.56 -17.09 -5.70
N LYS A 304 2.32 -18.35 -5.29
CA LYS A 304 2.47 -19.52 -6.17
C LYS A 304 1.58 -19.42 -7.42
N ASN A 305 0.36 -18.92 -7.27
CA ASN A 305 -0.63 -18.86 -8.33
C ASN A 305 -0.67 -17.50 -9.06
N ASP A 306 0.26 -16.59 -8.79
CA ASP A 306 0.33 -15.24 -9.39
C ASP A 306 -1.02 -14.50 -9.37
N THR A 307 -1.69 -14.56 -8.21
CA THR A 307 -3.01 -13.94 -8.02
C THR A 307 -2.90 -12.40 -7.97
N ILE A 308 -4.04 -11.72 -7.99
CA ILE A 308 -4.09 -10.25 -7.84
C ILE A 308 -3.31 -9.75 -6.61
N TYR A 309 -3.36 -10.45 -5.47
CA TYR A 309 -2.66 -10.04 -4.25
C TYR A 309 -1.14 -10.06 -4.39
N ALA A 310 -0.60 -11.05 -5.11
CA ALA A 310 0.83 -11.16 -5.37
C ALA A 310 1.29 -10.07 -6.35
N ARG A 311 0.49 -9.79 -7.38
CA ARG A 311 0.78 -8.75 -8.38
C ARG A 311 0.69 -7.34 -7.80
N SER A 312 -0.16 -7.13 -6.80
CA SER A 312 -0.28 -5.88 -6.05
C SER A 312 0.90 -5.58 -5.13
N ALA A 313 1.75 -6.56 -4.80
CA ALA A 313 2.88 -6.41 -3.89
C ALA A 313 4.20 -6.14 -4.65
N PRO A 314 4.70 -4.89 -4.73
CA PRO A 314 5.91 -4.58 -5.49
C PRO A 314 7.17 -5.29 -4.96
N TYR A 315 7.21 -5.64 -3.67
CA TYR A 315 8.32 -6.37 -3.05
C TYR A 315 7.89 -7.75 -2.55
N VAL A 316 7.24 -8.55 -3.42
CA VAL A 316 6.75 -9.89 -3.10
C VAL A 316 7.82 -10.81 -2.49
N TRP A 317 9.10 -10.61 -2.80
CA TRP A 317 10.21 -11.36 -2.24
C TRP A 317 10.38 -11.16 -0.73
N ASP A 318 9.96 -10.02 -0.17
CA ASP A 318 9.98 -9.78 1.27
C ASP A 318 8.88 -10.56 1.99
N ILE A 319 7.72 -10.70 1.36
CA ILE A 319 6.66 -11.60 1.83
C ILE A 319 7.14 -13.06 1.75
N GLN A 320 7.81 -13.47 0.66
CA GLN A 320 8.42 -14.80 0.56
C GLN A 320 9.45 -15.05 1.66
N ARG A 321 10.32 -14.07 1.92
CA ARG A 321 11.31 -14.10 3.02
C ARG A 321 10.63 -14.31 4.38
N ALA A 322 9.55 -13.59 4.65
CA ALA A 322 8.76 -13.73 5.88
C ALA A 322 8.09 -15.11 5.99
N ILE A 323 7.56 -15.66 4.89
CA ILE A 323 7.00 -17.04 4.86
C ILE A 323 8.09 -18.05 5.21
N MET A 324 9.30 -17.91 4.65
CA MET A 324 10.41 -18.82 4.96
C MET A 324 10.82 -18.73 6.43
N ALA A 325 10.91 -17.52 6.99
CA ALA A 325 11.16 -17.32 8.41
C ALA A 325 10.11 -18.05 9.25
N ARG A 326 8.82 -17.87 8.94
CA ARG A 326 7.72 -18.52 9.66
C ARG A 326 7.82 -20.04 9.61
N ARG A 327 8.17 -20.62 8.47
CA ARG A 327 8.33 -22.08 8.33
C ARG A 327 9.51 -22.61 9.15
N ILE A 328 10.64 -21.89 9.19
CA ILE A 328 11.78 -22.22 10.07
C ILE A 328 11.35 -22.22 11.54
N MET A 329 10.65 -21.18 11.98
CA MET A 329 10.12 -21.07 13.35
C MET A 329 9.16 -22.21 13.73
N LEU A 330 8.48 -22.81 12.75
CA LEU A 330 7.60 -23.96 12.93
C LEU A 330 8.33 -25.31 12.87
N ASN A 331 9.66 -25.30 12.72
CA ASN A 331 10.51 -26.49 12.57
C ASN A 331 10.21 -27.30 11.29
N ASP A 332 9.79 -26.62 10.22
CA ASP A 332 9.55 -27.24 8.92
C ASP A 332 10.85 -27.39 8.13
N ALA A 333 11.55 -28.51 8.31
CA ALA A 333 12.81 -28.80 7.61
C ALA A 333 12.65 -29.00 6.10
N SER A 334 11.43 -29.22 5.59
CA SER A 334 11.19 -29.42 4.15
C SER A 334 11.55 -28.18 3.32
N VAL A 335 11.66 -27.00 3.94
CA VAL A 335 11.99 -25.76 3.23
C VAL A 335 13.43 -25.73 2.70
N PHE A 336 14.32 -26.55 3.27
CA PHE A 336 15.74 -26.57 2.93
C PHE A 336 16.31 -27.99 2.84
N GLU A 337 15.47 -29.01 2.69
CA GLU A 337 15.89 -30.42 2.63
C GLU A 337 16.96 -30.64 1.54
N ASP A 338 16.75 -29.99 0.40
CA ASP A 338 17.61 -29.97 -0.79
C ASP A 338 18.52 -28.73 -0.88
N GLY A 339 18.71 -28.01 0.23
CA GLY A 339 19.39 -26.72 0.27
C GLY A 339 18.43 -25.53 0.14
N TRP A 340 18.97 -24.31 0.15
CA TRP A 340 18.12 -23.10 0.12
C TRP A 340 17.47 -22.89 -1.26
N PRO A 341 16.16 -22.58 -1.34
CA PRO A 341 15.47 -22.37 -2.62
C PRO A 341 16.10 -21.24 -3.45
N PRO A 342 16.41 -21.47 -4.74
CA PRO A 342 16.96 -20.43 -5.61
C PRO A 342 16.02 -19.22 -5.74
N GLY A 343 16.59 -18.02 -5.67
CA GLY A 343 15.85 -16.77 -5.86
C GLY A 343 15.01 -16.31 -4.66
N VAL A 344 14.95 -17.09 -3.58
CA VAL A 344 14.26 -16.69 -2.34
C VAL A 344 15.27 -16.03 -1.38
N PRO A 345 15.01 -14.82 -0.87
CA PRO A 345 15.91 -14.19 0.10
C PRO A 345 15.96 -14.95 1.43
N MET A 346 17.16 -15.11 2.01
CA MET A 346 17.35 -15.73 3.32
C MET A 346 16.89 -14.77 4.43
N PRO A 347 15.97 -15.18 5.32
CA PRO A 347 15.53 -14.34 6.42
C PRO A 347 16.62 -14.21 7.48
N TYR A 348 16.79 -13.01 8.04
CA TYR A 348 17.68 -12.79 9.17
C TYR A 348 17.00 -13.16 10.49
N ILE A 349 15.80 -12.63 10.74
CA ILE A 349 14.99 -12.93 11.93
C ILE A 349 14.25 -14.26 11.73
N ILE A 350 14.68 -15.31 12.43
CA ILE A 350 14.09 -16.66 12.36
C ILE A 350 13.62 -17.20 13.72
N TRP A 351 13.46 -16.32 14.71
CA TRP A 351 13.17 -16.67 16.11
C TRP A 351 12.01 -15.87 16.73
N TRP A 352 11.32 -15.05 15.93
CA TRP A 352 10.24 -14.19 16.39
C TRP A 352 9.08 -14.18 15.40
N PRO A 353 7.83 -14.32 15.87
CA PRO A 353 7.37 -14.38 17.27
C PRO A 353 7.48 -15.77 17.91
N LEU A 354 7.95 -16.78 17.18
CA LEU A 354 8.09 -18.16 17.66
C LEU A 354 9.55 -18.59 17.65
N GLN A 355 9.94 -19.37 18.66
CA GLN A 355 11.30 -19.91 18.77
C GLN A 355 11.39 -21.28 18.08
N PRO A 356 12.27 -21.45 17.07
CA PRO A 356 12.56 -22.77 16.52
C PRO A 356 13.28 -23.63 17.57
N GLN A 357 13.22 -24.94 17.43
CA GLN A 357 13.94 -25.89 18.28
C GLN A 357 15.45 -25.86 17.99
N SER A 358 16.25 -26.22 19.00
CA SER A 358 17.72 -26.31 18.90
C SER A 358 18.19 -27.18 17.73
N ASP A 359 17.49 -28.30 17.50
CA ASP A 359 17.86 -29.29 16.49
C ASP A 359 17.58 -28.76 15.08
N MET A 360 16.52 -27.96 14.94
CA MET A 360 16.17 -27.29 13.69
C MET A 360 17.24 -26.28 13.28
N LEU A 361 17.73 -25.45 14.21
CA LEU A 361 18.83 -24.50 13.94
C LEU A 361 20.13 -25.22 13.57
N SER A 362 20.42 -26.34 14.25
CA SER A 362 21.60 -27.15 13.95
C SER A 362 21.51 -27.76 12.55
N LEU A 363 20.34 -28.31 12.20
CA LEU A 363 20.09 -28.88 10.88
C LEU A 363 20.16 -27.81 9.78
N LEU A 364 19.55 -26.64 10.00
CA LEU A 364 19.59 -25.52 9.06
C LEU A 364 21.03 -25.08 8.78
N ALA A 365 21.86 -24.90 9.81
CA ALA A 365 23.26 -24.51 9.62
C ALA A 365 24.10 -25.58 8.89
N ILE A 366 23.77 -26.87 9.04
CA ILE A 366 24.42 -27.97 8.30
C ILE A 366 24.02 -27.96 6.84
N LYS A 367 22.73 -27.78 6.55
CA LYS A 367 22.17 -27.85 5.19
C LYS A 367 22.36 -26.56 4.40
N VAL A 368 22.42 -25.43 5.08
CA VAL A 368 22.55 -24.07 4.52
C VAL A 368 23.61 -23.29 5.33
N PRO A 369 24.90 -23.56 5.11
CA PRO A 369 26.00 -22.94 5.86
C PRO A 369 26.01 -21.41 5.81
N GLU A 370 25.45 -20.81 4.76
CA GLU A 370 25.31 -19.36 4.58
C GLU A 370 24.42 -18.72 5.66
N MET A 371 23.51 -19.50 6.27
CA MET A 371 22.62 -19.06 7.34
C MET A 371 23.19 -19.28 8.76
N LYS A 372 24.46 -19.66 8.88
CA LYS A 372 25.11 -19.94 10.17
C LYS A 372 25.04 -18.77 11.15
N ARG A 373 25.19 -17.53 10.67
CA ARG A 373 25.09 -16.31 11.51
C ARG A 373 23.67 -16.13 12.06
N GLN A 374 22.65 -16.35 11.25
CA GLN A 374 21.24 -16.27 11.60
C GLN A 374 20.89 -17.35 12.63
N CYS A 375 21.40 -18.57 12.44
CA CYS A 375 21.25 -19.65 13.42
C CYS A 375 21.93 -19.32 14.76
N ALA A 376 23.12 -18.70 14.73
CA ALA A 376 23.80 -18.26 15.95
C ALA A 376 23.04 -17.14 16.66
N ALA A 377 22.50 -16.17 15.92
CA ALA A 377 21.65 -15.11 16.48
C ALA A 377 20.39 -15.70 17.14
N ALA A 378 19.71 -16.62 16.46
CA ALA A 378 18.56 -17.33 17.01
C ALA A 378 18.92 -18.12 18.29
N ALA A 379 20.06 -18.82 18.29
CA ALA A 379 20.55 -19.56 19.45
C ALA A 379 20.88 -18.64 20.64
N ILE A 380 21.39 -17.43 20.39
CA ILE A 380 21.61 -16.42 21.44
C ILE A 380 20.27 -15.99 22.05
N VAL A 381 19.28 -15.65 21.22
CA VAL A 381 17.97 -15.16 21.70
C VAL A 381 17.17 -16.26 22.42
N CYS A 382 17.27 -17.51 21.95
CA CYS A 382 16.56 -18.66 22.54
C CYS A 382 17.34 -19.32 23.70
N ASP A 383 18.51 -18.80 24.08
CA ASP A 383 19.40 -19.33 25.13
C ASP A 383 19.84 -20.80 24.87
N TYR A 384 20.19 -21.13 23.62
CA TYR A 384 20.70 -22.43 23.21
C TYR A 384 22.23 -22.46 23.16
N GLU A 385 22.86 -22.42 24.33
CA GLU A 385 24.32 -22.31 24.48
C GLU A 385 25.08 -23.42 23.72
N ASN A 386 24.60 -24.66 23.79
CA ASN A 386 25.23 -25.79 23.10
C ASN A 386 25.19 -25.62 21.57
N VAL A 387 24.07 -25.16 21.02
CA VAL A 387 23.96 -24.91 19.57
C VAL A 387 24.92 -23.79 19.18
N TYR A 388 24.90 -22.67 19.90
CA TYR A 388 25.80 -21.55 19.64
C TYR A 388 27.29 -21.97 19.67
N LYS A 389 27.70 -22.74 20.68
CA LYS A 389 29.08 -23.26 20.80
C LYS A 389 29.44 -24.19 19.65
N ASN A 390 28.53 -25.10 19.27
CA ASN A 390 28.73 -26.03 18.17
C ASN A 390 28.78 -25.35 16.81
N LEU A 391 28.00 -24.28 16.63
CA LEU A 391 28.09 -23.45 15.46
C LEU A 391 29.46 -22.79 15.38
N ASP A 392 30.06 -22.37 16.50
CA ASP A 392 31.36 -21.68 16.49
C ASP A 392 31.32 -20.44 15.55
N PRO A 393 30.47 -19.45 15.85
CA PRO A 393 30.33 -18.27 15.00
C PRO A 393 31.54 -17.35 15.09
N GLU A 394 31.87 -16.70 13.98
CA GLU A 394 32.85 -15.61 13.95
C GLU A 394 32.37 -14.43 14.80
N PRO A 395 33.28 -13.73 15.50
CA PRO A 395 32.93 -12.53 16.24
C PRO A 395 32.38 -11.48 15.27
N SER A 396 31.22 -10.91 15.59
CA SER A 396 30.65 -9.84 14.78
C SER A 396 29.85 -8.87 15.64
N TRP A 397 29.78 -7.63 15.17
CA TRP A 397 28.93 -6.63 15.77
C TRP A 397 27.48 -7.08 15.90
N HIS A 398 26.94 -7.77 14.88
CA HIS A 398 25.57 -8.28 14.91
C HIS A 398 25.29 -9.21 16.08
N LEU A 399 26.12 -10.25 16.23
CA LEU A 399 25.93 -11.24 17.28
C LEU A 399 26.18 -10.63 18.66
N TRP A 400 27.16 -9.72 18.77
CA TRP A 400 27.38 -8.94 19.99
C TRP A 400 26.16 -8.08 20.33
N LYS A 401 25.53 -7.44 19.34
CA LYS A 401 24.32 -6.63 19.56
C LYS A 401 23.11 -7.47 19.95
N VAL A 402 22.89 -8.59 19.26
CA VAL A 402 21.83 -9.55 19.62
C VAL A 402 22.03 -10.03 21.05
N ALA A 403 23.25 -10.43 21.41
CA ALA A 403 23.59 -10.86 22.76
C ALA A 403 23.44 -9.73 23.80
N SER A 404 23.71 -8.49 23.43
CA SER A 404 23.66 -7.35 24.35
C SER A 404 22.24 -6.84 24.60
N LEU A 405 21.33 -6.96 23.61
CA LEU A 405 19.99 -6.38 23.68
C LEU A 405 18.89 -7.41 23.92
N PHE A 406 19.07 -8.65 23.47
CA PHE A 406 17.99 -9.65 23.44
C PHE A 406 18.28 -10.90 24.29
N ALA A 407 19.54 -11.18 24.61
CA ALA A 407 19.87 -12.31 25.49
C ALA A 407 19.85 -11.89 26.96
N ALA A 408 19.17 -12.68 27.80
CA ALA A 408 19.28 -12.55 29.25
C ALA A 408 20.59 -13.14 29.79
N ASN A 409 21.16 -14.12 29.10
CA ASN A 409 22.38 -14.81 29.50
C ASN A 409 23.63 -14.00 29.11
N PRO A 410 24.46 -13.55 30.07
CA PRO A 410 25.63 -12.72 29.78
C PRO A 410 26.75 -13.48 29.06
N PHE A 411 26.70 -14.82 29.03
CA PHE A 411 27.70 -15.67 28.36
C PHE A 411 27.94 -15.24 26.92
N TYR A 412 26.88 -15.08 26.11
CA TYR A 412 26.99 -14.82 24.67
C TYR A 412 27.72 -13.51 24.36
N ARG A 413 27.40 -12.46 25.13
CA ARG A 413 28.06 -11.16 24.97
C ARG A 413 29.54 -11.27 25.33
N GLY A 414 29.85 -11.91 26.46
CA GLY A 414 31.22 -12.10 26.91
C GLY A 414 32.04 -12.95 25.93
N ASP A 415 31.44 -13.98 25.36
CA ASP A 415 32.07 -14.85 24.35
C ASP A 415 32.36 -14.08 23.04
N GLN A 416 31.42 -13.26 22.54
CA GLN A 416 31.65 -12.40 21.38
C GLN A 416 32.77 -11.39 21.62
N GLU A 417 32.83 -10.76 22.81
CA GLU A 417 33.91 -9.85 23.17
C GLU A 417 35.27 -10.56 23.28
N TRP A 418 35.28 -11.81 23.77
CA TRP A 418 36.51 -12.63 23.83
C TRP A 418 36.97 -13.03 22.44
N ARG A 419 36.08 -13.59 21.60
CA ARG A 419 36.38 -13.93 20.20
C ARG A 419 36.87 -12.72 19.40
N GLY A 420 36.27 -11.55 19.60
CA GLY A 420 36.69 -10.30 18.97
C GLY A 420 38.14 -9.95 19.29
N ARG A 421 38.54 -10.06 20.57
CA ARG A 421 39.95 -9.84 20.98
C ARG A 421 40.91 -10.84 20.36
N GLU A 422 40.55 -12.12 20.31
CA GLU A 422 41.41 -13.17 19.74
C GLU A 422 41.60 -13.02 18.23
N ASN A 423 40.61 -12.46 17.52
CA ASN A 423 40.61 -12.32 16.07
C ASN A 423 40.92 -10.89 15.57
N ASP A 424 41.28 -9.96 16.47
CA ASP A 424 41.51 -8.53 16.16
C ASP A 424 40.30 -7.85 15.47
N VAL A 425 39.09 -8.21 15.91
CA VAL A 425 37.81 -7.65 15.45
C VAL A 425 37.20 -6.81 16.56
N ASP A 426 37.00 -5.52 16.30
CA ASP A 426 36.20 -4.68 17.19
C ASP A 426 34.71 -4.96 16.99
N VAL A 427 34.15 -5.82 17.85
CA VAL A 427 32.73 -6.18 17.83
C VAL A 427 31.80 -5.02 18.25
N LYS A 428 32.34 -3.87 18.66
CA LYS A 428 31.57 -2.67 18.99
C LYS A 428 31.56 -1.65 17.85
N ASP A 429 32.42 -1.81 16.84
CA ASP A 429 32.46 -0.94 15.67
C ASP A 429 31.20 -1.16 14.82
N ASP A 430 30.51 -0.07 14.56
CA ASP A 430 29.15 0.00 14.05
C ASP A 430 29.09 0.64 12.64
N SER A 431 30.26 0.92 12.07
CA SER A 431 30.52 1.77 10.90
C SER A 431 29.88 1.37 9.57
N PHE A 432 29.18 0.22 9.46
CA PHE A 432 28.62 -0.28 8.19
C PHE A 432 27.21 -0.91 8.22
N MET A 433 26.46 -0.92 9.34
CA MET A 433 25.40 -1.95 9.51
C MET A 433 23.99 -1.45 9.88
N GLU A 434 23.44 -0.52 9.11
CA GLU A 434 22.09 0.07 9.32
C GLU A 434 20.93 -0.93 9.08
N SER A 435 20.98 -1.74 8.02
CA SER A 435 19.83 -2.55 7.58
C SER A 435 19.41 -3.68 8.54
N TYR A 436 20.37 -4.43 9.09
CA TYR A 436 20.09 -5.54 10.00
C TYR A 436 19.59 -5.06 11.37
N TYR A 437 19.97 -3.86 11.79
CA TYR A 437 19.55 -3.31 13.07
C TYR A 437 18.06 -2.93 13.06
N SER A 438 17.58 -2.36 11.95
CA SER A 438 16.15 -2.08 11.75
C SER A 438 15.31 -3.34 11.81
N GLU A 439 15.73 -4.43 11.14
CA GLU A 439 15.04 -5.73 11.22
C GLU A 439 15.02 -6.30 12.65
N LEU A 440 16.10 -6.13 13.41
CA LEU A 440 16.15 -6.55 14.82
C LEU A 440 15.16 -5.77 15.69
N MET A 441 15.04 -4.47 15.48
CA MET A 441 14.14 -3.62 16.26
C MET A 441 12.66 -3.91 16.00
N GLN A 442 12.31 -4.47 14.83
CA GLN A 442 10.95 -4.97 14.55
C GLN A 442 10.52 -6.07 15.54
N THR A 443 11.46 -6.84 16.10
CA THR A 443 11.15 -7.87 17.11
C THR A 443 10.80 -7.29 18.49
N ARG A 444 11.00 -5.99 18.68
CA ARG A 444 10.59 -5.25 19.88
C ARG A 444 9.24 -4.57 19.66
N GLU A 445 8.23 -5.29 19.15
CA GLU A 445 6.85 -4.81 19.11
C GLU A 445 6.53 -4.15 20.47
N THR A 446 6.45 -2.83 20.49
CA THR A 446 6.24 -2.07 21.72
C THR A 446 4.83 -1.52 21.65
N THR A 447 3.95 -1.97 22.55
CA THR A 447 2.68 -1.28 22.75
C THR A 447 2.99 0.07 23.40
N VAL A 448 3.05 1.13 22.61
CA VAL A 448 3.19 2.48 23.12
C VAL A 448 1.82 2.94 23.61
N LEU A 449 1.67 3.04 24.93
CA LEU A 449 0.47 3.58 25.55
C LEU A 449 0.56 5.11 25.51
N GLU A 450 0.12 5.73 24.41
CA GLU A 450 -0.04 7.18 24.35
C GLU A 450 -1.37 7.59 25.00
N GLU A 451 -1.38 8.77 25.65
CA GLU A 451 -2.64 9.41 26.05
C GLU A 451 -3.41 9.81 24.78
N GLY A 452 -4.63 9.30 24.66
CA GLY A 452 -5.35 9.16 23.39
C GLY A 452 -5.52 10.44 22.57
N GLY A 453 -5.34 10.30 21.26
CA GLY A 453 -5.81 11.26 20.26
C GLY A 453 -7.30 11.09 20.01
N GLU A 454 -8.03 12.19 19.84
CA GLU A 454 -9.51 12.19 19.65
C GLU A 454 -9.98 11.49 18.36
N LYS A 455 -9.09 11.18 17.40
CA LYS A 455 -9.44 10.64 16.06
C LYS A 455 -8.47 9.54 15.62
N ILE A 456 -8.98 8.49 14.99
CA ILE A 456 -8.17 7.40 14.42
C ILE A 456 -7.77 7.78 12.99
N PRO A 457 -6.48 7.84 12.63
CA PRO A 457 -6.04 8.03 11.24
C PRO A 457 -6.49 6.85 10.36
N ASP A 458 -6.77 7.08 9.06
CA ASP A 458 -6.98 6.00 8.08
C ASP A 458 -5.64 5.39 7.61
N SER A 459 -4.75 5.13 8.57
CA SER A 459 -3.49 4.42 8.37
C SER A 459 -2.95 3.95 9.72
N VAL A 460 -2.23 2.83 9.73
CA VAL A 460 -1.39 2.42 10.88
C VAL A 460 -0.29 3.45 11.05
N GLU A 461 0.10 3.72 12.29
CA GLU A 461 1.19 4.64 12.59
C GLU A 461 2.52 3.88 12.68
N LYS A 462 3.59 4.57 12.29
CA LYS A 462 4.95 4.16 12.61
C LYS A 462 5.46 5.03 13.74
N HIS A 463 5.94 4.41 14.80
CA HIS A 463 6.55 5.10 15.94
C HIS A 463 8.06 5.06 15.82
N GLU A 464 8.67 6.23 15.97
CA GLU A 464 10.12 6.37 16.06
C GLU A 464 10.61 5.93 17.45
N LEU A 465 11.33 4.81 17.50
CA LEU A 465 12.08 4.38 18.66
C LEU A 465 13.47 5.01 18.62
N LEU A 466 13.73 5.94 19.54
CA LEU A 466 15.06 6.50 19.73
C LEU A 466 16.04 5.40 20.14
N THR A 467 17.16 5.35 19.43
CA THR A 467 18.23 4.40 19.64
C THR A 467 19.50 5.17 19.97
N ASN A 468 20.29 4.64 20.90
CA ASN A 468 21.46 5.35 21.44
C ASN A 468 22.59 5.58 20.42
N MET A 469 22.48 5.10 19.17
CA MET A 469 23.57 5.14 18.19
C MET A 469 23.14 5.60 16.78
N TYR A 470 21.92 5.25 16.32
CA TYR A 470 21.50 5.47 14.92
C TYR A 470 20.37 6.49 14.75
N GLY A 471 20.09 7.30 15.77
CA GLY A 471 18.89 8.15 15.76
C GLY A 471 17.65 7.32 16.06
N SER A 472 16.61 7.40 15.22
CA SER A 472 15.33 6.70 15.41
C SER A 472 15.14 5.51 14.46
N VAL A 473 14.47 4.47 14.93
CA VAL A 473 13.97 3.36 14.10
C VAL A 473 12.45 3.37 14.14
N GLU A 474 11.82 3.39 12.97
CA GLU A 474 10.37 3.29 12.86
C GLU A 474 9.88 1.85 13.04
N VAL A 475 8.91 1.66 13.94
CA VAL A 475 8.23 0.37 14.17
C VAL A 475 6.73 0.57 14.06
N LEU A 476 6.03 -0.41 13.49
CA LEU A 476 4.57 -0.40 13.39
C LEU A 476 3.94 -0.33 14.79
N SER A 477 2.94 0.53 14.95
CA SER A 477 2.15 0.65 16.17
C SER A 477 0.66 0.52 15.86
N ALA A 478 0.05 -0.55 16.35
CA ALA A 478 -1.40 -0.71 16.38
C ALA A 478 -2.03 -0.18 17.67
N SER A 479 -1.23 0.37 18.59
CA SER A 479 -1.67 0.76 19.95
C SER A 479 -2.81 1.79 19.95
N PRO A 480 -2.78 2.86 19.13
CA PRO A 480 -3.88 3.83 19.08
C PRO A 480 -5.22 3.17 18.70
N VAL A 481 -5.19 2.28 17.71
CA VAL A 481 -6.37 1.51 17.28
C VAL A 481 -6.83 0.60 18.40
N GLN A 482 -5.92 -0.17 19.00
CA GLN A 482 -6.23 -1.12 20.07
C GLN A 482 -6.85 -0.44 21.28
N LEU A 483 -6.37 0.75 21.69
CA LEU A 483 -6.96 1.48 22.82
C LEU A 483 -8.36 2.01 22.46
N ARG A 484 -8.49 2.65 21.29
CA ARG A 484 -9.72 3.34 20.90
C ARG A 484 -10.90 2.40 20.70
N ILE A 485 -10.68 1.18 20.20
CA ILE A 485 -11.78 0.21 20.02
C ILE A 485 -12.44 -0.22 21.34
N TRP A 486 -11.77 -0.05 22.49
CA TRP A 486 -12.32 -0.37 23.81
C TRP A 486 -13.01 0.83 24.48
N GLU A 487 -12.87 2.04 23.94
CA GLU A 487 -13.46 3.23 24.56
C GLU A 487 -14.98 3.17 24.60
N GLY A 488 -15.57 3.59 25.73
CA GLY A 488 -17.02 3.61 25.92
C GLY A 488 -17.67 2.26 26.26
N ILE A 489 -16.93 1.13 26.27
CA ILE A 489 -17.47 -0.20 26.59
C ILE A 489 -17.81 -0.37 28.10
N GLY A 490 -17.40 0.57 28.96
CA GLY A 490 -17.69 0.51 30.40
C GLY A 490 -17.11 -0.74 31.07
N THR A 491 -17.52 -1.03 32.30
CA THR A 491 -17.16 -2.29 32.95
C THR A 491 -18.10 -3.39 32.46
N VAL A 492 -17.54 -4.50 31.96
CA VAL A 492 -18.31 -5.72 31.70
C VAL A 492 -18.89 -6.16 33.05
N SER A 493 -20.17 -5.88 33.26
CA SER A 493 -20.85 -6.25 34.51
C SER A 493 -20.79 -7.78 34.64
N PRO A 494 -20.32 -8.33 35.77
CA PRO A 494 -20.37 -9.76 35.98
C PRO A 494 -21.83 -10.20 35.87
N ILE A 495 -22.06 -11.28 35.09
CA ILE A 495 -23.39 -11.83 34.87
C ILE A 495 -24.06 -12.05 36.24
N SER A 496 -25.02 -11.19 36.59
CA SER A 496 -25.84 -11.33 37.78
C SER A 496 -26.88 -12.42 37.50
N GLY A 497 -26.51 -13.68 37.78
CA GLY A 497 -27.50 -14.75 37.94
C GLY A 497 -27.09 -16.14 37.45
N ARG A 498 -26.66 -16.98 38.38
CA ARG A 498 -27.38 -18.24 38.61
C ARG A 498 -28.11 -18.09 39.95
N PRO A 499 -29.45 -17.99 39.98
CA PRO A 499 -30.20 -18.37 41.16
C PRO A 499 -30.28 -19.90 41.20
N ASP A 500 -29.79 -20.44 42.31
CA ASP A 500 -30.13 -21.69 42.98
C ASP A 500 -30.06 -23.03 42.22
N SER A 501 -29.17 -23.88 42.72
CA SER A 501 -29.47 -25.28 43.07
C SER A 501 -28.66 -25.70 44.28
#